data_AF-A0A4R8IP10-F1
#
_entry.id   AF-A0A4R8IP10-F1
#
_cell.length_a   1.000
_cell.length_b   1.000
_cell.length_c   1.000
_cell.angle_alpha   90.00
_cell.angle_beta   90.00
_cell.angle_gamma   90.00
#
_symmetry.space_group_name_H-M   'P 1'
#
loop_
_entity.id
_entity.type
_entity.pdbx_description
1 polymer ?
#
loop_
_entity_poly.entity_id
_entity_poly.type
_entity_poly.pdbx_seq_one_letter_code
_entity_poly.pdbx_strand_id
1 'polypeptide(L)' 'MKKLKLILSGIIIGLALGLWFGVNIGKGNPILSNPFDGPTLKQRLKDTTGDAVERAGREMEELGSGIKGNLEKD' A
#
# COMPACT_ATOMS: atom_id res chain seq x y z
N MET A 1 -25.21 19.25 28.16
CA MET A 1 -24.98 17.99 27.38
C MET A 1 -25.29 18.11 25.88
N LYS A 2 -26.38 18.76 25.43
CA LYS A 2 -26.75 18.83 23.99
C LYS A 2 -25.69 19.50 23.10
N LYS A 3 -25.08 20.60 23.55
CA LYS A 3 -24.04 21.32 22.78
C LYS A 3 -22.76 20.49 22.57
N LEU A 4 -22.33 19.75 23.60
CA LEU A 4 -21.16 18.87 23.49
C LEU A 4 -21.40 17.75 22.46
N LYS A 5 -22.59 17.14 22.47
CA LYS A 5 -22.97 16.13 21.47
C LYS A 5 -22.97 16.69 20.05
N LEU A 6 -23.42 17.94 19.87
CA LEU A 6 -23.42 18.64 18.58
C LEU A 6 -21.99 18.89 18.05
N ILE A 7 -21.10 19.36 18.93
CA ILE A 7 -19.68 19.57 18.58
C ILE A 7 -19.03 18.24 18.21
N LEU A 8 -19.27 17.20 19.00
CA LEU A 8 -18.72 15.87 18.77
C LEU A 8 -19.23 15.27 17.45
N SER A 9 -20.52 15.44 17.12
CA SER A 9 -21.04 15.00 15.84
C SER A 9 -20.43 15.77 14.68
N GLY A 10 -20.21 17.08 14.83
CA GLY A 10 -19.53 17.90 13.82
C GLY A 10 -18.10 17.41 13.54
N ILE A 11 -17.35 17.07 14.59
CA ILE A 11 -15.99 16.52 14.47
C ILE A 11 -16.03 15.18 13.74
N ILE A 12 -16.93 14.27 14.13
CA ILE A 12 -17.03 12.94 13.50
C ILE A 12 -17.37 13.08 12.01
N ILE A 13 -18.33 13.93 11.66
CA ILE A 13 -18.74 14.16 10.27
C ILE A 13 -17.59 14.80 9.48
N GLY A 14 -16.93 15.81 10.05
CA GLY A 14 -15.80 16.49 9.42
C GLY A 14 -14.63 15.53 9.17
N LEU A 15 -14.31 14.66 10.13
CA LEU A 15 -13.28 13.63 9.97
C LEU A 15 -13.67 12.60 8.92
N ALA A 16 -14.92 12.13 8.91
CA ALA A 16 -15.39 11.16 7.94
C ALA A 16 -15.30 11.71 6.51
N LEU A 17 -15.77 12.94 6.29
CA LEU A 17 -15.69 13.60 4.99
C LEU A 17 -14.24 13.93 4.62
N GLY A 18 -13.44 14.44 5.56
CA GLY A 18 -12.04 14.77 5.33
C GLY A 18 -11.21 13.56 4.94
N LEU A 19 -11.39 12.42 5.62
CA LEU A 19 -10.74 11.15 5.27
C LEU A 19 -11.20 10.63 3.90
N TRP A 20 -12.50 10.74 3.59
CA TRP A 20 -13.04 10.34 2.30
C TRP A 20 -12.38 11.11 1.15
N PHE A 21 -12.40 12.44 1.24
CA PHE A 21 -11.79 13.30 0.23
C PHE A 21 -10.27 13.12 0.18
N GLY A 22 -9.60 13.04 1.33
CA GLY A 22 -8.15 12.87 1.42
C GLY A 22 -7.68 11.57 0.76
N VAL A 23 -8.37 10.45 1.00
CA VAL A 23 -8.04 9.15 0.38
C VAL A 23 -8.29 9.18 -1.12
N ASN A 24 -9.41 9.77 -1.58
CA ASN A 24 -9.69 9.84 -3.02
C ASN A 24 -8.70 10.74 -3.76
N ILE A 25 -8.39 11.93 -3.23
CA ILE A 25 -7.37 12.82 -3.81
C ILE A 25 -5.99 12.16 -3.81
N GLY A 26 -5.59 11.53 -2.70
CA GLY A 26 -4.29 10.85 -2.59
C GLY A 26 -4.13 9.64 -3.53
N LYS A 27 -5.23 8.96 -3.87
CA LYS A 27 -5.25 7.86 -4.85
C LYS A 27 -5.42 8.34 -6.31
N GLY A 28 -5.67 9.63 -6.53
CA GLY A 28 -6.00 10.17 -7.86
C GLY A 28 -7.39 9.77 -8.37
N ASN A 29 -8.27 9.31 -7.47
CA ASN A 29 -9.65 8.91 -7.80
C ASN A 29 -10.60 10.11 -7.75
N PRO A 30 -11.74 10.06 -8.45
CA PRO A 30 -12.80 11.07 -8.30
C PRO A 30 -13.23 11.21 -6.83
N ILE A 31 -13.47 12.45 -6.39
CA ILE A 31 -13.75 12.79 -4.99
C ILE A 31 -14.98 12.09 -4.39
N LEU A 32 -15.95 11.71 -5.24
CA LEU A 32 -17.18 11.01 -4.85
C LEU A 32 -17.09 9.48 -4.98
N SER A 33 -15.98 8.95 -5.50
CA SER A 33 -15.76 7.50 -5.59
C SER A 33 -15.65 6.88 -4.19
N ASN A 34 -15.97 5.60 -4.06
CA ASN A 34 -15.78 4.88 -2.81
C ASN A 34 -14.27 4.81 -2.47
N PRO A 35 -13.78 5.44 -1.39
CA PRO A 35 -12.35 5.51 -1.07
C PRO A 35 -11.76 4.15 -0.69
N PHE A 36 -12.62 3.18 -0.39
CA PHE A 36 -12.27 1.80 -0.08
C PHE A 36 -12.31 0.87 -1.30
N ASP A 37 -12.62 1.40 -2.48
CA ASP A 37 -12.61 0.63 -3.71
C ASP A 37 -11.18 0.40 -4.23
N GLY A 38 -10.92 -0.80 -4.73
CA GLY A 38 -9.60 -1.26 -5.19
C GLY A 38 -8.88 -2.29 -4.28
N PRO A 39 -7.66 -2.70 -4.65
CA PRO A 39 -6.94 -3.76 -3.94
C PRO A 39 -6.68 -3.36 -2.49
N THR A 40 -7.07 -4.26 -1.59
CA THR A 40 -6.94 -4.06 -0.14
C THR A 40 -5.47 -3.82 0.24
N LEU A 41 -5.25 -3.13 1.37
CA LEU A 41 -3.91 -2.96 1.95
C LEU A 41 -3.14 -4.28 2.03
N LYS A 42 -3.83 -5.36 2.41
CA LYS A 42 -3.26 -6.72 2.46
C LYS A 42 -2.75 -7.20 1.11
N GLN A 43 -3.50 -6.93 0.05
CA GLN A 43 -3.14 -7.33 -1.32
C GLN A 43 -1.92 -6.55 -1.80
N ARG A 44 -1.91 -5.22 -1.60
CA ARG A 44 -0.75 -4.37 -1.92
C ARG A 44 0.51 -4.77 -1.16
N LEU A 45 0.39 -5.11 0.12
CA LEU A 45 1.49 -5.63 0.94
C LEU A 45 2.00 -6.96 0.40
N LYS A 46 1.10 -7.87 0.02
CA LYS A 46 1.46 -9.17 -0.53
C LYS A 46 2.17 -9.04 -1.88
N ASP A 47 1.67 -8.18 -2.77
CA ASP A 47 2.25 -7.93 -4.08
C ASP A 47 3.65 -7.29 -3.93
N THR A 48 3.79 -6.28 -3.07
CA THR A 48 5.09 -5.64 -2.81
C THR A 48 6.10 -6.60 -2.17
N THR A 49 5.66 -7.44 -1.23
CA THR A 49 6.53 -8.44 -0.59
C THR A 49 6.92 -9.54 -1.59
N GLY A 50 5.95 -9.99 -2.40
CA GLY A 50 6.18 -10.98 -3.45
C GLY A 50 7.23 -10.51 -4.45
N ASP A 51 7.07 -9.28 -4.97
CA ASP A 51 8.03 -8.67 -5.89
C ASP A 51 9.43 -8.53 -5.28
N ALA A 52 9.51 -8.13 -4.00
CA ALA A 52 10.78 -7.98 -3.31
C ALA A 52 11.49 -9.34 -3.13
N VAL A 53 10.75 -10.37 -2.73
CA VAL A 53 11.29 -11.74 -2.56
C VAL A 53 11.71 -12.32 -3.91
N GLU A 54 10.93 -12.11 -4.96
CA GLU A 54 11.24 -12.61 -6.29
C GLU A 54 12.49 -11.95 -6.90
N ARG A 55 12.66 -10.63 -6.68
CA ARG A 55 13.89 -9.92 -7.06
C ARG A 55 15.10 -10.43 -6.29
N ALA A 56 14.98 -10.61 -4.98
CA ALA A 56 16.05 -11.14 -4.15
C ALA A 56 16.46 -12.56 -4.59
N GLY A 57 15.49 -13.42 -4.93
CA GLY A 57 15.75 -14.75 -5.47
C GLY A 57 16.53 -14.73 -6.78
N ARG A 58 16.13 -13.88 -7.73
CA ARG A 58 16.83 -13.71 -9.02
C ARG A 58 18.26 -13.24 -8.85
N GLU A 59 18.50 -12.20 -8.05
CA GLU A 59 19.85 -11.69 -7.81
C GLU A 59 20.75 -12.74 -7.14
N MET A 60 20.19 -13.55 -6.24
CA MET A 60 20.92 -14.64 -5.58
C MET A 60 21.25 -15.80 -6.52
N GLU A 61 20.36 -16.11 -7.46
CA GLU A 61 20.58 -17.10 -8.51
C GLU A 61 21.65 -16.64 -9.50
N GLU A 62 21.64 -15.36 -9.92
CA GLU A 62 22.69 -14.78 -10.76
C GLU A 62 24.04 -14.78 -10.05
N LEU A 63 24.08 -14.41 -8.76
CA LEU A 63 25.29 -14.45 -7.95
C LEU A 63 25.84 -15.87 -7.81
N GLY A 64 24.98 -16.84 -7.53
CA GLY A 64 25.35 -18.26 -7.44
C GLY A 64 25.86 -18.82 -8.77
N SER A 65 25.23 -18.42 -9.87
CA SER A 65 25.65 -18.79 -11.24
C SER A 65 27.02 -18.21 -11.60
N GLY A 66 27.28 -16.96 -11.25
CA GLY A 66 28.56 -16.29 -11.47
C GLY A 66 29.70 -16.92 -10.65
N ILE A 67 29.43 -17.31 -9.41
CA ILE A 67 30.39 -18.01 -8.54
C ILE A 67 30.70 -19.40 -9.10
N LYS A 68 29.66 -20.17 -9.46
CA LYS A 68 29.82 -21.52 -10.02
C LYS A 68 30.53 -21.51 -11.37
N GLY A 69 30.25 -20.52 -12.22
CA GLY A 69 30.89 -20.36 -13.53
C GLY A 69 32.35 -19.95 -13.47
N ASN A 70 32.81 -19.30 -12.39
CA ASN A 70 34.23 -19.05 -12.16
C ASN A 70 34.94 -20.27 -11.55
N LEU A 71 34.26 -21.05 -10.70
CA LEU A 71 34.79 -22.29 -10.12
C LEU A 71 34.96 -23.43 -11.15
N GLU A 72 34.23 -23.40 -12.27
CA GLU A 72 34.34 -24.40 -13.35
C GLU A 72 35.44 -24.04 -14.39
N LYS A 73 36.07 -22.86 -14.28
CA LYS A 73 37.09 -22.37 -15.23
C LYS A 73 38.53 -22.42 -14.69
N ASP A 74 38.72 -22.78 -13.44
CA ASP A 74 40.02 -23.11 -12.80
C ASP A 74 40.21 -24.64 -12.73
#